data_AF-R5AGK5-F1
#
_entry.id   AF-R5AGK5-F1
#
_cell.length_a   1.000
_cell.length_b   1.000
_cell.length_c   1.000
_cell.angle_alpha   90.00
_cell.angle_beta   90.00
_cell.angle_gamma   90.00
#
_symmetry.space_group_name_H-M   'P 1'
#
loop_
_entity.id
_entity.type
_entity.pdbx_description
1 polymer ?
#
loop_
_entity_poly.entity_id
_entity_poly.type
_entity_poly.pdbx_seq_one_letter_code
_entity_poly.pdbx_strand_id
1 'polypeptide(L)'
;MNQLLSVGLIAVIAIGILFLSQIRKKRIQPYIDAFATAFCEVSEHILPKEGIAETLAVKPLEAGRVRALPKEQQPEPIRALIEKGIDEYALERLRTMFAMRMKAQEHLSSFNLIGKKINGVLNSTYDLVNLSLSIIHDPSIVKTADDVNEFRRFTQKQRELRTQTLASVASEEWKEKYAA
;
A
#
# COMPACT_ATOMS: atom_id res chain seq x y z
N MET A 1 -20.11 -47.55 -4.35
CA MET A 1 -19.01 -47.58 -3.36
C MET A 1 -17.81 -46.73 -3.79
N ASN A 2 -17.31 -46.88 -5.02
CA ASN A 2 -16.16 -46.09 -5.52
C ASN A 2 -16.40 -44.57 -5.54
N GLN A 3 -17.56 -44.07 -5.96
CA GLN A 3 -17.81 -42.62 -6.00
C GLN A 3 -17.86 -41.95 -4.61
N LEU A 4 -18.41 -42.62 -3.59
CA LEU A 4 -18.44 -42.10 -2.21
C LEU A 4 -17.04 -42.04 -1.60
N LEU A 5 -16.18 -43.03 -1.90
CA LEU A 5 -14.76 -43.03 -1.49
C LEU A 5 -13.97 -41.93 -2.20
N SER A 6 -14.21 -41.71 -3.49
CA SER A 6 -13.58 -40.63 -4.27
C SER A 6 -13.98 -39.24 -3.76
N VAL A 7 -15.28 -39.03 -3.49
CA VAL A 7 -15.80 -37.76 -2.96
C VAL A 7 -15.27 -37.51 -1.54
N GLY A 8 -15.21 -38.54 -0.70
CA GLY A 8 -14.63 -38.45 0.64
C GLY A 8 -13.14 -38.07 0.62
N LEU A 9 -12.35 -38.66 -0.29
CA LEU A 9 -10.93 -38.33 -0.44
C LEU A 9 -10.71 -36.89 -0.92
N ILE A 10 -11.50 -36.42 -1.90
CA ILE A 10 -11.44 -35.03 -2.38
C ILE A 10 -11.79 -34.05 -1.26
N ALA A 11 -12.81 -34.35 -0.44
CA ALA A 11 -13.20 -33.52 0.69
C ALA A 11 -12.08 -33.41 1.74
N VAL A 12 -11.42 -34.52 2.09
CA VAL A 12 -10.28 -34.53 3.02
C VAL A 12 -9.10 -33.71 2.49
N ILE A 13 -8.77 -33.85 1.21
CA ILE A 13 -7.70 -33.06 0.57
C ILE A 13 -8.06 -31.57 0.59
N ALA A 14 -9.30 -31.21 0.23
CA ALA A 14 -9.76 -29.83 0.26
C ALA A 14 -9.70 -29.21 1.67
N ILE A 15 -10.15 -29.94 2.69
CA ILE A 15 -10.07 -29.51 4.10
C ILE A 15 -8.60 -29.33 4.52
N GLY A 16 -7.71 -30.27 4.17
CA GLY A 16 -6.28 -30.17 4.45
C GLY A 16 -5.63 -28.94 3.81
N ILE A 17 -5.98 -28.64 2.55
CA ILE A 17 -5.52 -27.44 1.84
C ILE A 17 -6.02 -26.16 2.53
N LEU A 18 -7.30 -26.11 2.93
CA LEU A 18 -7.88 -24.96 3.63
C LEU A 18 -7.22 -24.75 5.00
N PHE A 19 -6.98 -25.82 5.75
CA PHE A 19 -6.34 -25.75 7.07
C PHE A 19 -4.89 -25.26 6.97
N LEU A 20 -4.11 -25.79 6.03
CA LEU A 20 -2.74 -25.32 5.77
C LEU A 20 -2.72 -23.85 5.30
N SER A 21 -3.70 -23.45 4.49
CA SER A 21 -3.86 -22.06 4.05
C SER A 21 -4.12 -21.11 5.23
N GLN A 22 -4.99 -21.50 6.17
CA GLN A 22 -5.28 -20.72 7.38
C GLN A 22 -4.05 -20.61 8.30
N ILE A 23 -3.29 -21.70 8.48
CA ILE A 23 -2.04 -21.67 9.27
C ILE A 23 -1.01 -20.73 8.64
N ARG A 24 -0.82 -20.82 7.32
CA ARG A 24 0.09 -19.93 6.60
C ARG A 24 -0.34 -18.47 6.74
N LYS A 25 -1.64 -18.18 6.61
CA LYS A 25 -2.20 -16.84 6.81
C LYS A 25 -1.90 -16.32 8.23
N LYS A 26 -2.14 -17.13 9.27
CA LYS A 26 -1.85 -16.74 10.65
C LYS A 26 -0.38 -16.42 10.90
N ARG A 27 0.56 -17.13 10.26
CA ARG A 27 2.00 -16.85 10.41
C ARG A 27 2.44 -15.54 9.77
N ILE A 28 1.85 -15.17 8.62
CA ILE A 28 2.21 -13.94 7.91
C ILE A 28 1.47 -12.71 8.40
N GLN A 29 0.32 -12.90 9.07
CA GLN A 29 -0.57 -11.81 9.48
C GLN A 29 0.14 -10.72 10.29
N PRO A 30 1.02 -11.02 11.27
CA PRO A 30 1.72 -9.99 12.02
C PRO A 30 2.57 -9.07 11.13
N TYR A 31 3.17 -9.59 10.06
CA TYR A 31 3.95 -8.79 9.12
C TYR A 31 3.04 -7.91 8.26
N ILE A 32 1.88 -8.42 7.83
CA ILE A 32 0.90 -7.65 7.07
C ILE A 32 0.34 -6.50 7.92
N ASP A 33 0.00 -6.78 9.17
CA ASP A 33 -0.57 -5.77 10.07
C ASP A 33 0.48 -4.71 10.44
N ALA A 34 1.73 -5.11 10.72
CA ALA A 34 2.83 -4.16 10.94
C ALA A 34 3.12 -3.30 9.71
N PHE A 35 3.05 -3.86 8.51
CA PHE A 35 3.13 -3.09 7.26
C PHE A 35 2.01 -2.06 7.17
N ALA A 36 0.77 -2.48 7.42
CA ALA A 36 -0.41 -1.64 7.31
C ALA A 36 -0.43 -0.53 8.38
N THR A 37 0.03 -0.82 9.59
CA THR A 37 0.25 0.18 10.66
C THR A 37 1.30 1.20 10.26
N ALA A 38 2.45 0.76 9.74
CA ALA A 38 3.49 1.68 9.27
C ALA A 38 2.99 2.60 8.14
N PHE A 39 2.13 2.10 7.25
CA PHE A 39 1.43 2.93 6.26
C PHE A 39 0.56 4.02 6.91
N CYS A 40 -0.27 3.67 7.89
CA CYS A 40 -1.13 4.64 8.57
C CYS A 40 -0.29 5.69 9.30
N GLU A 41 0.76 5.25 10.00
CA GLU A 41 1.65 6.14 10.76
C GLU A 41 2.39 7.12 9.85
N VAL A 42 2.92 6.67 8.71
CA VAL A 42 3.59 7.59 7.77
C VAL A 42 2.59 8.54 7.10
N SER A 43 1.39 8.08 6.76
CA SER A 43 0.40 8.93 6.12
C SER A 43 -0.17 9.99 7.07
N GLU A 44 -0.42 9.63 8.34
CA GLU A 44 -0.87 10.57 9.39
C GLU A 44 0.20 11.57 9.81
N HIS A 45 1.46 11.15 9.78
CA HIS A 45 2.57 12.04 10.09
C HIS A 45 2.76 13.11 9.03
N ILE A 46 2.55 12.75 7.76
CA ILE A 46 2.85 13.61 6.62
C ILE A 46 1.65 14.46 6.24
N LEU A 47 0.48 13.84 6.12
CA LEU A 47 -0.74 14.46 5.62
C LEU A 47 -1.59 15.02 6.77
N PRO A 48 -2.33 16.11 6.52
CA PRO A 48 -3.41 16.51 7.43
C PRO A 48 -4.50 15.42 7.48
N LYS A 49 -5.28 15.40 8.56
CA LYS A 49 -6.31 14.38 8.83
C LYS A 49 -7.30 14.18 7.67
N GLU A 50 -7.72 15.27 7.02
CA GLU A 50 -8.67 15.25 5.90
C GLU A 50 -8.01 14.94 4.55
N GLY A 51 -6.68 14.79 4.51
CA GLY A 51 -5.90 14.72 3.27
C GLY A 51 -5.77 16.08 2.59
N ILE A 52 -5.26 16.09 1.36
CA ILE A 52 -5.08 17.31 0.56
C ILE A 52 -5.91 17.19 -0.73
N ALA A 53 -6.91 18.07 -0.89
CA ALA A 53 -7.84 18.03 -2.02
C ALA A 53 -7.20 18.47 -3.34
N GLU A 54 -6.17 19.31 -3.29
CA GLU A 54 -5.40 19.75 -4.42
C GLU A 54 -4.51 18.62 -4.96
N THR A 55 -4.06 18.78 -6.20
CA THR A 55 -3.13 17.86 -6.85
C THR A 55 -1.86 18.62 -7.21
N LEU A 56 -0.74 17.90 -7.31
CA LEU A 56 0.51 18.44 -7.83
C LEU A 56 0.28 19.12 -9.18
N ALA A 57 0.61 20.42 -9.25
CA ALA A 57 0.51 21.17 -10.49
C ALA A 57 1.65 20.76 -11.43
N VAL A 58 1.29 20.43 -12.66
CA VAL A 58 2.20 19.95 -13.69
C VAL A 58 2.02 20.70 -15.00
N LYS A 59 3.11 20.81 -15.77
CA LYS A 59 3.09 21.24 -17.16
C LYS A 59 3.12 20.01 -18.08
N PRO A 60 2.22 19.90 -19.06
CA PRO A 60 2.31 18.85 -20.06
C PRO A 60 3.54 19.04 -20.96
N LEU A 61 4.12 17.92 -21.37
CA LEU A 61 5.22 17.82 -22.32
C LEU A 61 4.80 16.93 -23.50
N GLU A 62 5.66 16.82 -24.51
CA GLU A 62 5.43 15.92 -25.65
C GLU A 62 5.37 14.44 -25.23
N ALA A 63 4.65 13.65 -26.04
CA ALA A 63 4.50 12.21 -25.89
C ALA A 63 3.91 11.77 -24.53
N GLY A 64 2.93 12.53 -24.01
CA GLY A 64 2.21 12.17 -22.78
C GLY A 64 3.01 12.33 -21.48
N ARG A 65 4.22 12.90 -21.56
CA ARG A 65 5.02 13.22 -20.38
C ARG A 65 4.50 14.48 -19.70
N VAL A 66 4.81 14.61 -18.42
CA VAL A 66 4.54 15.81 -17.63
C VAL A 66 5.77 16.19 -16.84
N ARG A 67 5.81 17.42 -16.37
CA ARG A 67 6.82 17.91 -15.43
C ARG A 67 6.13 18.69 -14.32
N ALA A 68 6.50 18.44 -13.06
CA ALA A 68 6.02 19.25 -11.95
C ALA A 68 6.40 20.73 -12.16
N LEU A 69 5.45 21.63 -11.89
CA LEU A 69 5.75 23.05 -11.83
C LEU A 69 6.70 23.33 -10.65
N PRO A 70 7.50 24.42 -10.71
CA PRO A 70 8.30 24.86 -9.59
C PRO A 70 7.46 25.01 -8.32
N LYS A 71 8.11 24.82 -7.16
CA LYS A 71 7.49 24.85 -5.84
C LYS A 71 6.62 26.10 -5.62
N GLU A 72 7.05 27.25 -6.13
CA GLU A 72 6.39 28.54 -5.98
C GLU A 72 5.04 28.61 -6.72
N GLN A 73 4.85 27.76 -7.72
CA GLN A 73 3.64 27.66 -8.55
C GLN A 73 2.74 26.48 -8.13
N GLN A 74 3.13 25.74 -7.08
CA GLN A 74 2.29 24.68 -6.54
C GLN A 74 1.11 25.26 -5.75
N PRO A 75 -0.05 24.58 -5.71
CA PRO A 75 -1.13 24.93 -4.80
C PRO A 75 -0.62 24.96 -3.36
N GLU A 76 -1.16 25.87 -2.55
CA GLU A 76 -0.63 26.16 -1.21
C GLU A 76 -0.48 24.90 -0.32
N PRO A 77 -1.47 23.97 -0.25
CA PRO A 77 -1.33 22.76 0.55
C PRO A 77 -0.24 21.81 0.06
N ILE A 78 -0.05 21.71 -1.26
CA ILE A 78 0.98 20.88 -1.88
C ILE A 78 2.37 21.52 -1.66
N ARG A 79 2.46 22.83 -1.78
CA ARG A 79 3.68 23.59 -1.48
C ARG A 79 4.10 23.39 -0.03
N ALA A 80 3.17 23.54 0.91
CA ALA A 80 3.42 23.33 2.34
C ALA A 80 3.90 21.90 2.64
N LEU A 81 3.33 20.91 1.96
CA LEU A 81 3.76 19.52 2.06
C LEU A 81 5.21 19.32 1.57
N ILE A 82 5.57 19.88 0.41
CA ILE A 82 6.93 19.84 -0.14
C ILE A 82 7.92 20.58 0.77
N GLU A 83 7.54 21.73 1.31
CA GLU A 83 8.38 22.55 2.20
C GLU A 83 8.62 21.90 3.56
N LYS A 84 7.60 21.24 4.11
CA LYS A 84 7.74 20.39 5.30
C LYS A 84 8.76 19.28 5.06
N GLY A 85 8.80 18.74 3.84
CA GLY A 85 9.72 17.70 3.44
C GLY A 85 9.46 16.37 4.15
N ILE A 86 10.44 15.47 4.05
CA ILE A 86 10.40 14.13 4.65
C ILE A 86 11.47 14.05 5.74
N ASP A 87 11.08 13.65 6.95
CA ASP A 87 11.96 13.46 8.09
C ASP A 87 12.32 11.99 8.31
N GLU A 88 13.19 11.73 9.29
CA GLU A 88 13.66 10.37 9.59
C GLU A 88 12.54 9.45 10.05
N TYR A 89 11.51 9.97 10.73
CA TYR A 89 10.36 9.17 11.16
C TYR A 89 9.61 8.59 9.95
N ALA A 90 9.31 9.43 8.96
CA ALA A 90 8.68 8.98 7.72
C ALA A 90 9.54 7.94 6.98
N LEU A 91 10.86 8.16 6.91
CA LEU A 91 11.80 7.22 6.30
C LEU A 91 11.85 5.88 7.05
N GLU A 92 11.82 5.89 8.39
CA GLU A 92 11.82 4.67 9.20
C GLU A 92 10.55 3.84 8.97
N ARG A 93 9.39 4.50 8.82
CA ARG A 93 8.13 3.81 8.48
C ARG A 93 8.15 3.23 7.07
N LEU A 94 8.70 3.94 6.10
CA LEU A 94 8.93 3.38 4.76
C LEU A 94 9.85 2.14 4.81
N ARG A 95 10.95 2.20 5.57
CA ARG A 95 11.85 1.05 5.77
C ARG A 95 11.14 -0.11 6.47
N THR A 96 10.25 0.18 7.41
CA THR A 96 9.41 -0.82 8.09
C THR A 96 8.49 -1.50 7.09
N MET A 97 7.80 -0.73 6.23
CA MET A 97 6.98 -1.29 5.16
C MET A 97 7.80 -2.19 4.24
N PHE A 98 8.99 -1.76 3.82
CA PHE A 98 9.89 -2.60 3.00
C PHE A 98 10.23 -3.92 3.70
N ALA A 99 10.69 -3.85 4.96
CA ALA A 99 11.10 -5.03 5.72
C ALA A 99 9.94 -6.01 5.97
N MET A 100 8.76 -5.51 6.34
CA MET A 100 7.58 -6.35 6.59
C MET A 100 7.06 -6.99 5.31
N ARG A 101 7.10 -6.25 4.19
CA ARG A 101 6.79 -6.81 2.87
C ARG A 101 7.70 -7.98 2.52
N MET A 102 9.00 -7.83 2.71
CA MET A 102 9.97 -8.91 2.45
C MET A 102 9.69 -10.14 3.32
N LYS A 103 9.50 -9.96 4.64
CA LYS A 103 9.15 -11.05 5.55
C LYS A 103 7.84 -11.76 5.17
N ALA A 104 6.81 -11.00 4.77
CA ALA A 104 5.58 -11.60 4.28
C ALA A 104 5.82 -12.42 2.99
N GLN A 105 6.60 -11.88 2.06
CA GLN A 105 6.91 -12.52 0.77
C GLN A 105 7.69 -13.84 0.93
N GLU A 106 8.60 -13.94 1.89
CA GLU A 106 9.34 -15.19 2.21
C GLU A 106 8.41 -16.36 2.51
N HIS A 107 7.21 -16.09 3.03
CA HIS A 107 6.22 -17.09 3.40
C HIS A 107 5.10 -17.26 2.38
N LEU A 108 5.05 -16.41 1.34
CA LEU A 108 4.04 -16.43 0.30
C LEU A 108 4.55 -17.19 -0.92
N SER A 109 3.91 -18.33 -1.25
CA SER A 109 4.15 -19.01 -2.51
C SER A 109 3.53 -18.22 -3.67
N SER A 110 4.32 -17.86 -4.68
CA SER A 110 3.90 -17.13 -5.88
C SER A 110 2.81 -17.83 -6.72
N PHE A 111 2.52 -19.11 -6.46
CA PHE A 111 1.53 -19.91 -7.18
C PHE A 111 0.13 -19.94 -6.54
N ASN A 112 -0.07 -19.44 -5.31
CA ASN A 112 -1.40 -19.43 -4.68
C ASN A 112 -2.13 -18.08 -4.90
N LEU A 113 -3.45 -18.13 -5.11
CA LEU A 113 -4.26 -16.94 -5.40
C LEU A 113 -4.24 -15.92 -4.25
N ILE A 114 -4.24 -16.41 -3.01
CA ILE A 114 -4.20 -15.58 -1.79
C ILE A 114 -2.89 -14.81 -1.69
N GLY A 115 -1.75 -15.46 -1.93
CA GLY A 115 -0.44 -14.83 -1.90
C GLY A 115 -0.23 -13.85 -3.04
N LYS A 116 -0.77 -14.13 -4.24
CA LYS A 116 -0.81 -13.14 -5.33
C LYS A 116 -1.58 -11.88 -4.90
N LYS A 117 -2.75 -12.03 -4.27
CA LYS A 117 -3.53 -10.89 -3.75
C LYS A 117 -2.72 -10.11 -2.70
N ILE A 118 -2.16 -10.79 -1.69
CA ILE A 118 -1.40 -10.14 -0.63
C ILE A 118 -0.18 -9.41 -1.21
N ASN A 119 0.61 -10.07 -2.06
CA ASN A 119 1.76 -9.45 -2.72
C ASN A 119 1.36 -8.24 -3.56
N GLY A 120 0.26 -8.33 -4.31
CA GLY A 120 -0.25 -7.20 -5.08
C GLY A 120 -0.56 -5.99 -4.20
N VAL A 121 -1.23 -6.19 -3.06
CA VAL A 121 -1.53 -5.11 -2.10
C VAL A 121 -0.27 -4.54 -1.47
N LEU A 122 0.64 -5.38 -0.98
CA LEU A 122 1.87 -4.92 -0.32
C LEU A 122 2.81 -4.18 -1.30
N ASN A 123 2.94 -4.68 -2.53
CA ASN A 123 3.78 -4.03 -3.55
C ASN A 123 3.19 -2.69 -3.96
N SER A 124 1.93 -2.67 -4.42
CA SER A 124 1.29 -1.42 -4.88
C SER A 124 1.23 -0.35 -3.78
N THR A 125 0.98 -0.74 -2.53
CA THR A 125 0.92 0.22 -1.41
C THR A 125 2.31 0.74 -1.04
N TYR A 126 3.34 -0.12 -1.08
CA TYR A 126 4.72 0.32 -0.86
C TYR A 126 5.17 1.28 -1.95
N ASP A 127 4.94 0.92 -3.22
CA ASP A 127 5.36 1.72 -4.37
C ASP A 127 4.66 3.10 -4.36
N LEU A 128 3.37 3.13 -4.01
CA LEU A 128 2.60 4.35 -3.79
C LEU A 128 3.25 5.28 -2.76
N VAL A 129 3.57 4.76 -1.56
CA VAL A 129 4.19 5.57 -0.50
C VAL A 129 5.59 6.00 -0.92
N ASN A 130 6.42 5.07 -1.42
CA ASN A 130 7.78 5.35 -1.85
C ASN A 130 7.84 6.46 -2.91
N LEU A 131 6.99 6.36 -3.94
CA LEU A 131 6.87 7.39 -4.97
C LEU A 131 6.42 8.72 -4.36
N SER A 132 5.40 8.70 -3.50
CA SER A 132 4.87 9.92 -2.89
C SER A 132 5.89 10.64 -2.03
N LEU A 133 6.63 9.92 -1.17
CA LEU A 133 7.72 10.49 -0.38
C LEU A 133 8.83 11.04 -1.27
N SER A 134 9.15 10.35 -2.36
CA SER A 134 10.15 10.81 -3.32
C SER A 134 9.71 12.09 -4.03
N ILE A 135 8.43 12.23 -4.39
CA ILE A 135 7.86 13.44 -5.01
C ILE A 135 7.85 14.61 -4.01
N ILE A 136 7.54 14.35 -2.74
CA ILE A 136 7.58 15.39 -1.69
C ILE A 136 9.01 15.89 -1.50
N HIS A 137 9.99 14.99 -1.52
CA HIS A 137 11.41 15.35 -1.39
C HIS A 137 11.94 16.10 -2.62
N ASP A 138 11.64 15.61 -3.82
CA ASP A 138 12.03 16.21 -5.09
C ASP A 138 10.91 16.08 -6.13
N PRO A 139 10.07 17.11 -6.33
CA PRO A 139 9.00 17.08 -7.32
C PRO A 139 9.48 16.91 -8.77
N SER A 140 10.77 17.13 -9.05
CA SER A 140 11.31 17.04 -10.41
C SER A 140 11.37 15.60 -10.94
N ILE A 141 11.22 14.60 -10.07
CA ILE A 141 11.21 13.18 -10.46
C ILE A 141 9.95 12.78 -11.22
N VAL A 142 8.88 13.58 -11.16
CA VAL A 142 7.62 13.32 -11.84
C VAL A 142 7.81 13.40 -13.34
N LYS A 143 7.43 12.32 -14.05
CA LYS A 143 7.64 12.19 -15.51
C LYS A 143 6.35 11.92 -16.27
N THR A 144 5.36 11.31 -15.62
CA THR A 144 4.14 10.83 -16.27
C THR A 144 2.88 11.30 -15.56
N ALA A 145 1.75 11.26 -16.26
CA ALA A 145 0.44 11.51 -15.64
C ALA A 145 0.12 10.46 -14.56
N ASP A 146 0.64 9.24 -14.70
CA ASP A 146 0.46 8.17 -13.72
C ASP A 146 1.16 8.49 -12.40
N ASP A 147 2.36 9.07 -12.43
CA ASP A 147 3.05 9.54 -11.21
C ASP A 147 2.19 10.55 -10.44
N VAL A 148 1.54 11.47 -11.17
CA VAL A 148 0.64 12.48 -10.59
C VAL A 148 -0.63 11.83 -10.03
N ASN A 149 -1.16 10.80 -10.71
CA ASN A 149 -2.34 10.08 -10.27
C ASN A 149 -2.08 9.25 -9.01
N GLU A 150 -0.94 8.57 -8.93
CA GLU A 150 -0.54 7.85 -7.72
C GLU A 150 -0.28 8.80 -6.56
N PHE A 151 0.43 9.92 -6.79
CA PHE A 151 0.62 10.93 -5.75
C PHE A 151 -0.72 11.48 -5.23
N ARG A 152 -1.65 11.79 -6.15
CA ARG A 152 -3.01 12.20 -5.82
C ARG A 152 -3.76 11.14 -5.01
N ARG A 153 -3.63 9.87 -5.39
CA ARG A 153 -4.23 8.75 -4.66
C ARG A 153 -3.71 8.70 -3.23
N PHE A 154 -2.41 8.90 -3.02
CA PHE A 154 -1.83 9.00 -1.67
C PHE A 154 -2.41 10.20 -0.90
N THR A 155 -2.49 11.39 -1.49
CA THR A 155 -2.93 12.58 -0.75
C THR A 155 -4.44 12.65 -0.51
N GLN A 156 -5.26 12.01 -1.35
CA GLN A 156 -6.73 12.17 -1.34
C GLN A 156 -7.51 10.92 -0.95
N LYS A 157 -6.94 9.72 -1.10
CA LYS A 157 -7.70 8.45 -0.98
C LYS A 157 -7.31 7.66 0.26
N GLN A 158 -6.90 8.32 1.34
CA GLN A 158 -6.49 7.66 2.59
C GLN A 158 -7.57 6.72 3.14
N ARG A 159 -8.84 7.12 3.13
CA ARG A 159 -9.94 6.25 3.58
C ARG A 159 -10.07 4.98 2.73
N GLU A 160 -10.03 5.11 1.41
CA GLU A 160 -10.08 3.96 0.50
C GLU A 160 -8.87 3.02 0.68
N LEU A 161 -7.67 3.60 0.82
CA LEU A 161 -6.44 2.85 1.07
C LEU A 161 -6.52 2.02 2.35
N ARG A 162 -7.09 2.58 3.43
CA ARG A 162 -7.26 1.87 4.71
C ARG A 162 -8.40 0.85 4.66
N THR A 163 -9.59 1.28 4.26
CA THR A 163 -10.84 0.51 4.39
C THR A 163 -11.08 -0.51 3.29
N GLN A 164 -10.44 -0.34 2.12
CA GLN A 164 -10.59 -1.26 0.99
C GLN A 164 -9.27 -1.95 0.66
N THR A 165 -8.19 -1.18 0.47
CA THR A 165 -6.91 -1.78 0.01
C THR A 165 -6.27 -2.61 1.12
N LEU A 166 -5.91 -2.00 2.25
CA LEU A 166 -5.23 -2.67 3.37
C LEU A 166 -6.17 -3.62 4.12
N ALA A 167 -7.41 -3.22 4.40
CA ALA A 167 -8.39 -4.09 5.03
C ALA A 167 -8.70 -5.37 4.22
N SER A 168 -8.39 -5.42 2.91
CA SER A 168 -8.57 -6.65 2.13
C SER A 168 -7.58 -7.77 2.50
N VAL A 169 -6.52 -7.45 3.25
CA VAL A 169 -5.43 -8.37 3.65
C VAL A 169 -5.08 -8.31 5.13
N ALA A 170 -5.31 -7.18 5.80
CA ALA A 170 -5.07 -7.00 7.23
C ALA A 170 -6.05 -7.80 8.10
N SER A 171 -5.70 -8.00 9.38
CA SER A 171 -6.54 -8.69 10.36
C SER A 171 -7.77 -7.87 10.73
N GLU A 172 -8.76 -8.51 11.35
CA GLU A 172 -9.93 -7.80 11.89
C GLU A 172 -9.53 -6.84 13.02
N GLU A 173 -8.61 -7.24 13.90
CA GLU A 173 -8.06 -6.39 14.97
C GLU A 173 -7.46 -5.10 14.42
N TRP A 174 -6.70 -5.19 13.31
CA TRP A 174 -6.15 -4.01 12.65
C TRP A 174 -7.26 -3.11 12.08
N LYS A 175 -8.31 -3.70 11.48
CA LYS A 175 -9.42 -2.95 10.88
C LYS A 175 -10.20 -2.18 11.93
N GLU A 176 -10.50 -2.80 13.07
CA GLU A 176 -11.19 -2.14 14.18
C GLU A 176 -10.44 -0.89 14.65
N LYS A 177 -9.10 -0.93 14.59
CA LYS A 177 -8.24 0.18 15.01
C LYS A 177 -8.04 1.26 13.94
N TYR A 178 -7.86 0.89 12.67
CA TYR A 178 -7.37 1.79 11.62
C TYR A 178 -8.29 1.97 10.41
N ALA A 179 -9.33 1.15 10.25
CA ALA A 179 -10.25 1.18 9.12
C ALA A 179 -11.57 1.92 9.42
N ALA A 180 -11.57 2.85 10.39
CA ALA A 180 -12.68 3.74 10.68
C ALA A 180 -12.72 4.97 9.76
#